data_AF-E9AG94-F1
#
_entry.id   AF-E9AG94-F1
#
_cell.length_a   1.000
_cell.length_b   1.000
_cell.length_c   1.000
_cell.angle_alpha   90.00
_cell.angle_beta   90.00
_cell.angle_gamma   90.00
#
_symmetry.space_group_name_H-M   'P 1'
#
loop_
_entity.id
_entity.type
_entity.pdbx_description
1 polymer ?
#
loop_
_entity_poly.entity_id
_entity_poly.type
_entity_poly.pdbx_seq_one_letter_code
_entity_poly.pdbx_strand_id
1 'polypeptide(L)'
;MEGNFYVSDVVIDRELKSKYGMAYRKCPNESKRYGQCVEAGQINRSLQRDSCAEERHALRACVATHLRNIAIGSRASCAASSGTQSQ
;
A
#
# COMPACT_ATOMS: atom_id res chain seq x y z
N MET A 1 -30.51 -23.34 -1.33
CA MET A 1 -30.45 -21.90 -1.62
C MET A 1 -29.15 -21.66 -2.36
N GLU A 2 -29.25 -21.32 -3.64
CA GLU A 2 -28.16 -20.76 -4.42
C GLU A 2 -27.80 -19.40 -3.83
N GLY A 3 -26.52 -19.18 -3.59
CA GLY A 3 -25.98 -17.89 -3.22
C GLY A 3 -24.74 -17.68 -4.05
N ASN A 4 -24.94 -17.34 -5.33
CA ASN A 4 -23.85 -16.86 -6.16
C ASN A 4 -23.40 -15.53 -5.56
N PHE A 5 -22.41 -15.57 -4.65
CA PHE A 5 -21.84 -14.35 -4.11
C PHE A 5 -20.82 -13.82 -5.12
N TYR A 6 -21.34 -13.21 -6.18
CA TYR A 6 -20.56 -12.34 -7.05
C TYR A 6 -20.21 -11.08 -6.25
N VAL A 7 -19.11 -11.10 -5.49
CA VAL A 7 -18.49 -9.84 -5.06
C VAL A 7 -17.69 -9.34 -6.25
N SER A 8 -18.42 -8.82 -7.22
CA SER A 8 -17.98 -7.95 -8.30
C SER A 8 -16.60 -8.29 -8.91
N ASP A 9 -16.61 -8.80 -10.14
CA ASP A 9 -15.43 -8.82 -11.04
C ASP A 9 -14.89 -7.40 -11.36
N VAL A 10 -15.36 -6.37 -10.66
CA VAL A 10 -14.82 -5.03 -10.69
C VAL A 10 -13.49 -5.07 -9.96
N VAL A 11 -12.42 -5.37 -10.71
CA VAL A 11 -11.10 -4.89 -10.38
C VAL A 11 -11.25 -3.38 -10.21
N ILE A 12 -11.08 -2.88 -8.98
CA ILE A 12 -11.01 -1.44 -8.75
C ILE A 12 -9.72 -0.97 -9.42
N ASP A 13 -9.77 -0.71 -10.72
CA ASP A 13 -8.70 -0.12 -11.51
C ASP A 13 -8.67 1.41 -11.34
N ARG A 14 -9.27 1.90 -10.23
CA ARG A 14 -9.04 3.27 -9.81
C ARG A 14 -7.59 3.36 -9.41
N GLU A 15 -6.84 4.09 -10.21
CA GLU A 15 -5.53 4.55 -9.82
C GLU A 15 -5.61 5.08 -8.38
N LEU A 16 -4.86 4.45 -7.47
CA LEU A 16 -4.79 4.87 -6.08
C LEU A 16 -4.00 6.18 -6.04
N LYS A 17 -4.66 7.28 -6.42
CA LYS A 17 -4.10 8.66 -6.40
C LYS A 17 -3.83 9.16 -4.98
N SER A 18 -4.22 8.39 -3.95
CA SER A 18 -3.83 8.67 -2.58
C SER A 18 -2.32 8.52 -2.42
N LYS A 19 -1.72 9.32 -1.51
CA LYS A 19 -0.29 9.18 -1.16
C LYS A 19 0.07 7.76 -0.75
N TYR A 20 -0.85 7.10 -0.04
CA TYR A 20 -0.71 5.69 0.34
C TYR A 20 -0.67 4.78 -0.87
N GLY A 21 -1.57 4.96 -1.83
CA GLY A 21 -1.61 4.22 -3.08
C GLY A 21 -0.33 4.30 -3.91
N MET A 22 0.17 5.53 -4.08
CA MET A 22 1.44 5.77 -4.76
C MET A 22 2.62 5.13 -4.03
N ALA A 23 2.62 5.15 -2.69
CA ALA A 23 3.64 4.48 -1.89
C ALA A 23 3.51 2.95 -1.97
N TYR A 24 2.29 2.42 -1.96
CA TYR A 24 1.99 0.99 -2.07
C TYR A 24 2.47 0.41 -3.41
N ARG A 25 2.26 1.12 -4.53
CA ARG A 25 2.77 0.71 -5.85
C ARG A 25 4.29 0.56 -5.91
N LYS A 26 5.04 1.19 -5.00
CA LYS A 26 6.51 1.08 -4.92
C LYS A 26 7.00 -0.13 -4.13
N CYS A 27 6.09 -0.91 -3.54
CA CYS A 27 6.39 -2.11 -2.75
C CYS A 27 5.86 -3.40 -3.42
N PRO A 28 6.24 -3.72 -4.67
CA PRO A 28 5.69 -4.88 -5.40
C PRO A 28 6.07 -6.21 -4.76
N ASN A 29 7.25 -6.30 -4.13
CA ASN A 29 7.74 -7.55 -3.54
C ASN A 29 7.01 -7.85 -2.22
N GLU A 30 6.89 -6.86 -1.34
CA GLU A 30 6.22 -6.98 -0.05
C GLU A 30 4.71 -7.19 -0.23
N SER A 31 4.11 -6.50 -1.21
CA SER A 31 2.69 -6.69 -1.53
C SER A 31 2.42 -8.10 -2.07
N LYS A 32 3.29 -8.62 -2.95
CA LYS A 32 3.20 -10.00 -3.43
C LYS A 32 3.34 -11.01 -2.30
N ARG A 33 4.34 -10.87 -1.43
CA ARG A 33 4.54 -11.78 -0.27
C ARG A 33 3.33 -11.77 0.67
N TYR A 34 2.81 -10.59 0.98
CA TYR A 34 1.62 -10.46 1.82
C TYR A 34 0.39 -11.09 1.16
N GLY A 35 0.18 -10.86 -0.15
CA GLY A 35 -0.90 -11.48 -0.92
C GLY A 35 -0.83 -13.01 -0.88
N GLN A 36 0.34 -13.58 -1.16
CA GLN A 36 0.57 -15.02 -1.12
C GLN A 36 0.31 -15.63 0.26
N CYS A 37 0.72 -14.94 1.34
CA CYS A 37 0.43 -15.42 2.68
C CYS A 37 -1.07 -15.40 3.00
N VAL A 38 -1.77 -14.32 2.61
CA VAL A 38 -3.23 -14.21 2.79
C VAL A 38 -3.96 -15.30 2.00
N GLU A 39 -3.57 -15.54 0.75
CA GLU A 39 -4.10 -16.63 -0.07
C GLU A 39 -3.86 -18.00 0.58
N ALA A 40 -2.65 -18.25 1.09
CA ALA A 40 -2.34 -19.49 1.80
C ALA A 40 -3.20 -19.67 3.08
N GLY A 41 -3.46 -18.57 3.81
CA GLY A 41 -4.35 -18.58 4.98
C GLY A 41 -5.84 -18.76 4.63
N GLN A 42 -6.27 -18.34 3.44
CA GLN A 42 -7.63 -18.62 2.97
C GLN A 42 -7.82 -20.09 2.62
N ILE A 43 -6.80 -20.71 2.00
CA ILE A 43 -6.79 -22.15 1.70
C ILE A 43 -6.75 -22.96 3.00
N ASN A 44 -5.85 -22.60 3.90
CA ASN A 44 -5.70 -23.27 5.18
C ASN A 44 -6.44 -22.49 6.28
N ARG A 45 -7.75 -22.71 6.43
CA ARG A 45 -8.56 -22.03 7.47
C ARG A 45 -8.08 -22.29 8.91
N SER A 46 -7.18 -23.25 9.11
CA SER A 46 -6.53 -23.54 10.38
C SER A 46 -5.29 -22.67 10.63
N LEU A 47 -4.84 -21.88 9.65
CA LEU A 47 -3.77 -20.89 9.84
C LEU A 47 -4.24 -19.90 10.91
N GLN A 48 -3.40 -19.69 11.94
CA GLN A 48 -3.72 -18.78 13.02
C GLN A 48 -4.01 -17.38 12.47
N ARG A 49 -5.02 -16.70 13.06
CA ARG A 49 -5.21 -15.25 12.84
C ARG A 49 -3.86 -14.59 13.15
N ASP A 50 -3.30 -13.88 12.16
CA ASP A 50 -1.98 -13.23 12.21
C ASP A 50 -0.75 -14.06 11.80
N SER A 51 -0.92 -15.21 11.14
CA SER A 51 0.19 -15.91 10.47
C SER A 51 0.97 -15.02 9.48
N CYS A 52 0.30 -14.04 8.87
CA CYS A 52 0.88 -13.08 7.93
C CYS A 52 1.33 -11.77 8.58
N ALA A 53 1.58 -11.77 9.90
CA ALA A 53 2.00 -10.57 10.62
C ALA A 53 3.35 -10.04 10.13
N GLU A 54 4.29 -10.92 9.81
CA GLU A 54 5.61 -10.54 9.33
C GLU A 54 5.53 -9.86 7.96
N GLU A 55 4.84 -10.46 6.99
CA GLU A 55 4.64 -9.89 5.66
C GLU A 55 3.85 -8.58 5.73
N ARG A 56 2.87 -8.50 6.62
CA ARG A 56 2.11 -7.27 6.86
C ARG A 56 3.02 -6.17 7.42
N HIS A 57 3.90 -6.50 8.35
CA HIS A 57 4.84 -5.54 8.93
C HIS A 57 5.86 -5.07 7.89
N ALA A 58 6.42 -5.98 7.09
CA ALA A 58 7.34 -5.65 6.01
C ALA A 58 6.70 -4.71 4.96
N LEU A 59 5.46 -5.02 4.54
CA LEU A 59 4.71 -4.16 3.63
C LEU A 59 4.47 -2.77 4.22
N ARG A 60 4.06 -2.68 5.49
CA ARG A 60 3.87 -1.39 6.17
C ARG A 60 5.17 -0.59 6.27
N ALA A 61 6.30 -1.25 6.55
CA ALA A 61 7.60 -0.60 6.63
C ALA A 61 8.04 -0.03 5.27
N CYS A 62 7.84 -0.78 4.18
CA CYS A 62 8.11 -0.31 2.83
C CYS A 62 7.24 0.91 2.48
N VAL A 63 5.92 0.82 2.70
CA VAL A 63 4.99 1.91 2.43
C VAL A 63 5.31 3.16 3.26
N ALA A 64 5.64 3.00 4.54
CA ALA A 64 6.02 4.10 5.41
C ALA A 64 7.28 4.82 4.91
N THR A 65 8.28 4.09 4.42
CA THR A 65 9.49 4.65 3.82
C THR A 65 9.15 5.51 2.60
N HIS A 66 8.32 5.00 1.69
CA HIS A 66 7.92 5.75 0.50
C HIS A 66 7.02 6.95 0.83
N LEU A 67 6.15 6.83 1.84
CA LEU A 67 5.35 7.96 2.33
C LEU A 67 6.21 9.08 2.90
N ARG A 68 7.25 8.75 3.67
CA ARG A 68 8.22 9.74 4.17
C ARG A 68 8.92 10.43 3.00
N ASN A 69 9.36 9.69 2.00
CA ASN A 69 10.02 10.27 0.82
C ASN A 69 9.09 11.18 0.01
N ILE A 70 7.80 10.83 -0.14
CA ILE A 70 6.80 11.70 -0.78
C ILE A 70 6.58 12.98 0.04
N ALA A 71 6.51 12.86 1.37
CA ALA A 71 6.36 14.01 2.26
C ALA A 71 7.59 14.93 2.26
N ILE A 72 8.80 14.37 2.22
CA ILE A 72 10.05 15.12 2.15
C ILE A 72 10.21 15.78 0.78
N GLY A 73 9.91 15.07 -0.31
CA GLY A 73 9.92 15.66 -1.66
C GLY A 73 8.96 16.85 -1.78
N SER A 74 7.77 16.74 -1.16
CA SER A 74 6.82 17.86 -1.07
C SER A 74 7.38 19.05 -0.26
N ARG A 75 8.19 18.78 0.77
CA ARG A 75 8.85 19.83 1.57
C ARG A 75 10.03 20.48 0.87
N ALA A 76 10.78 19.73 0.06
CA ALA A 76 11.84 20.30 -0.78
C ALA A 76 11.26 21.28 -1.80
N SER A 77 10.09 20.98 -2.36
CA SER A 77 9.39 21.89 -3.27
C SER A 77 8.98 23.21 -2.63
N CYS A 78 8.57 23.23 -1.35
CA CYS A 78 8.21 24.48 -0.69
C CYS A 78 9.40 25.31 -0.21
N ALA A 79 10.57 24.70 0.03
CA ALA A 79 11.78 25.47 0.34
C ALA A 79 12.33 26.23 -0.89
N ALA A 80 12.08 25.73 -2.11
CA ALA A 80 12.48 26.41 -3.35
C ALA A 80 11.59 27.62 -3.69
N SER A 81 10.43 27.78 -3.04
CA SER A 81 9.52 28.91 -3.26
C SER A 81 9.78 30.11 -2.35
N SER A 82 10.77 30.03 -1.45
CA SER A 82 11.31 31.20 -0.75
C SER A 82 12.26 31.97 -1.67
N GLY A 83 11.80 32.28 -2.88
CA GLY A 83 12.38 33.31 -3.72
C GLY A 83 12.04 34.64 -3.08
N THR A 84 13.01 35.20 -2.37
CA THR A 84 12.99 36.54 -1.79
C THR A 84 12.66 37.57 -2.88
N GLN A 85 11.38 37.92 -3.01
CA GLN A 85 10.95 39.17 -3.61
C GLN A 85 11.11 40.25 -2.55
N SER A 86 12.18 41.03 -2.62
CA SER A 86 12.20 42.37 -2.05
C SER A 86 12.67 43.33 -3.13
N GLN A 87 11.80 44.31 -3.36
CA GLN A 87 11.89 45.42 -4.32
C GLN A 87 13.14 46.27 -4.14
#